data_AF-A0A1C3WVI6-F1
#
_entry.id   AF-A0A1C3WVI6-F1
#
_cell.length_a   1.000
_cell.length_b   1.000
_cell.length_c   1.000
_cell.angle_alpha   90.00
_cell.angle_beta   90.00
_cell.angle_gamma   90.00
#
_symmetry.space_group_name_H-M   'P 1'
#
loop_
_entity.id
_entity.type
_entity.pdbx_description
1 polymer ?
#
loop_
_entity_poly.entity_id
_entity_poly.type
_entity_poly.pdbx_seq_one_letter_code
_entity_poly.pdbx_strand_id
1 'polypeptide(L)'
;MSPASSHALKHPPVTAPSEPAGAPSDFPELGVAIDRARRRGRGAQSNASGRYEAEARVAFDDGWQSLDELPPFKTSVAIDTSRKVITRNDSPDIGFDRSINPYRGCEHGCVYCFARPTHAYLGLSPGLDFESKLFVKPEAPSLLEKELAAPGYEPRMIAIGTNTDPYQPIERERKIMRGILEVLERAGHPVGIVTKSALVLRDIDILQRMAKRNLTKVAISVTSLDPKLARTMEPRAATPPKRLEALKQLSDAGIPTTVMVAPVIPALNDSEIERILDAAAHAGVKEAAYVLLRLPLEVRDLFREWLMANYPDRYRHVFTLIRDMRGGRDYDAKWGERMKGTGPMAWTIGRRFEIACERLGLNKRRSKLTIDHFARPKRNGDQLSLF
;
A
#
# COMPACT_ATOMS: atom_id res chain seq x y z
N MET A 1 18.76 61.21 40.13
CA MET A 1 18.04 60.44 39.10
C MET A 1 18.92 59.27 38.71
N SER A 2 18.70 58.10 39.31
CA SER A 2 19.54 56.91 39.17
C SER A 2 19.12 56.07 37.96
N PRO A 3 20.05 55.38 37.28
CA PRO A 3 19.74 54.56 36.12
C PRO A 3 19.11 53.23 36.54
N ALA A 4 18.14 52.77 35.74
CA ALA A 4 17.39 51.55 35.94
C ALA A 4 18.28 50.30 35.74
N SER A 5 18.25 49.39 36.72
CA SER A 5 18.81 48.05 36.64
C SER A 5 17.81 47.10 35.97
N SER A 6 18.17 46.58 34.80
CA SER A 6 17.49 45.48 34.14
C SER A 6 17.80 44.17 34.89
N HIS A 7 16.82 43.63 35.61
CA HIS A 7 16.87 42.26 36.12
C HIS A 7 16.42 41.30 35.01
N ALA A 8 17.39 40.77 34.26
CA ALA A 8 17.15 39.60 33.42
C ALA A 8 16.78 38.41 34.32
N LEU A 9 15.56 37.89 34.15
CA LEU A 9 15.13 36.64 34.77
C LEU A 9 16.02 35.51 34.23
N LYS A 10 16.90 34.97 35.08
CA LYS A 10 17.61 33.73 34.80
C LYS A 10 16.58 32.59 34.86
N HIS A 11 16.16 32.09 33.71
CA HIS A 11 15.39 30.85 33.65
C HIS A 11 16.26 29.70 34.21
N PRO A 12 15.71 28.85 35.10
CA PRO A 12 16.43 27.68 35.58
C PRO A 12 16.70 26.72 34.40
N PRO A 13 17.77 25.92 34.46
CA PRO A 13 18.06 24.93 33.43
C PRO A 13 16.89 23.93 33.36
N VAL A 14 16.28 23.83 32.17
CA VAL A 14 15.24 22.84 31.89
C VAL A 14 15.89 21.47 31.93
N THR A 15 15.55 20.66 32.93
CA THR A 15 15.88 19.24 32.96
C THR A 15 15.13 18.55 31.82
N ALA A 16 15.86 17.83 30.96
CA ALA A 16 15.26 16.99 29.94
C ALA A 16 14.32 15.97 30.60
N PRO A 17 13.08 15.79 30.11
CA PRO A 17 12.15 14.83 30.69
C PRO A 17 12.71 13.40 30.55
N SER A 18 12.57 12.62 31.62
CA SER A 18 13.02 11.22 31.69
C SER A 18 12.10 10.25 30.96
N GLU A 19 10.91 10.71 30.53
CA GLU A 19 9.93 9.92 29.81
C GLU A 19 9.29 10.75 28.68
N PRO A 20 9.09 10.16 27.49
CA PRO A 20 8.43 10.84 26.40
C PRO A 20 6.92 10.92 26.62
N ALA A 21 6.34 12.07 26.31
CA ALA A 21 4.91 12.31 26.42
C ALA A 21 4.14 11.59 25.30
N GLY A 22 3.31 10.64 25.73
CA GLY A 22 2.37 9.82 24.95
C GLY A 22 1.55 8.97 25.92
N ALA A 23 0.40 8.45 25.51
CA ALA A 23 -0.45 7.64 26.38
C ALA A 23 0.37 6.53 27.09
N PRO A 24 0.22 6.32 28.42
CA PRO A 24 0.97 5.31 29.13
C PRO A 24 0.70 3.95 28.47
N SER A 25 1.74 3.44 27.83
CA SER A 25 1.76 2.11 27.25
C SER A 25 2.45 1.21 28.27
N ASP A 26 1.88 0.04 28.53
CA ASP A 26 2.52 -1.01 29.35
C ASP A 26 3.89 -1.46 28.79
N PHE A 27 4.26 -0.97 27.60
CA PHE A 27 5.58 -1.07 27.02
C PHE A 27 6.26 0.30 26.98
N PRO A 28 7.25 0.55 27.86
CA PRO A 28 8.07 1.77 27.83
C PRO A 28 8.79 1.99 26.49
N GLU A 29 8.98 0.91 25.72
CA GLU A 29 9.56 0.91 24.36
C GLU A 29 8.71 1.65 23.31
N LEU A 30 7.42 1.91 23.59
CA LEU A 30 6.49 2.64 22.72
C LEU A 30 6.59 4.17 22.85
N GLY A 31 7.68 4.68 23.42
CA GLY A 31 7.88 6.09 23.81
C GLY A 31 7.78 7.18 22.73
N VAL A 32 7.18 6.94 21.56
CA VAL A 32 6.88 7.98 20.56
C VAL A 32 5.48 7.76 19.95
N ALA A 33 4.58 7.07 20.66
CA ALA A 33 3.22 6.84 20.20
C ALA A 33 2.40 8.13 20.27
N ILE A 34 1.99 8.62 19.11
CA ILE A 34 1.10 9.78 18.99
C ILE A 34 -0.28 9.39 19.52
N ASP A 35 -0.96 10.31 20.21
CA ASP A 35 -2.30 10.07 20.75
C ASP A 35 -3.28 9.54 19.69
N ARG A 36 -4.15 8.62 20.11
CA ARG A 36 -5.11 7.92 19.24
C ARG A 36 -6.12 8.86 18.61
N ALA A 37 -6.58 9.90 19.32
CA ALA A 37 -7.52 10.87 18.77
C ALA A 37 -6.88 11.69 17.65
N ARG A 38 -5.61 12.08 17.82
CA ARG A 38 -4.85 12.83 16.80
C ARG A 38 -4.61 12.04 15.51
N ARG A 39 -4.48 10.71 15.61
CA ARG A 39 -4.25 9.81 14.47
C ARG A 39 -5.48 8.96 14.13
N ARG A 40 -6.70 9.45 14.42
CA ARG A 40 -7.93 8.74 14.03
C ARG A 40 -7.96 8.49 12.52
N GLY A 41 -8.21 7.23 12.13
CA GLY A 41 -8.20 6.81 10.72
C GLY A 41 -6.80 6.64 10.13
N ARG A 42 -5.76 6.55 10.99
CA ARG A 42 -4.37 6.34 10.61
C ARG A 42 -3.83 5.02 11.14
N GLY A 43 -2.88 4.41 10.42
CA GLY A 43 -2.35 3.09 10.76
C GLY A 43 -1.05 3.11 11.56
N ALA A 44 -0.14 4.03 11.22
CA ALA A 44 1.11 4.20 11.96
C ALA A 44 0.84 4.74 13.38
N GLN A 45 1.65 4.31 14.36
CA GLN A 45 1.58 4.81 15.74
C GLN A 45 2.48 6.03 15.96
N SER A 46 3.54 6.18 15.15
CA SER A 46 4.57 7.21 15.27
C SER A 46 4.79 7.98 13.95
N ASN A 47 5.57 9.06 14.02
CA ASN A 47 5.97 9.87 12.86
C ASN A 47 7.46 10.23 12.89
N ALA A 48 8.33 9.24 13.19
CA ALA A 48 9.77 9.42 13.29
C ALA A 48 10.39 9.97 11.98
N SER A 49 11.45 10.79 12.10
CA SER A 49 12.17 11.33 10.94
C SER A 49 12.61 10.23 9.96
N GLY A 50 12.63 10.57 8.67
CA GLY A 50 13.06 9.63 7.63
C GLY A 50 14.55 9.31 7.73
N ARG A 51 14.95 8.12 7.26
CA ARG A 51 16.34 7.60 7.36
C ARG A 51 17.43 8.44 6.67
N TYR A 52 17.06 9.43 5.85
CA TYR A 52 18.00 10.31 5.15
C TYR A 52 18.04 11.72 5.73
N GLU A 53 17.25 12.01 6.75
CA GLU A 53 17.28 13.30 7.44
C GLU A 53 18.54 13.40 8.30
N ALA A 54 19.20 14.56 8.28
CA ALA A 54 20.37 14.83 9.13
C ALA A 54 19.98 14.96 10.61
N GLU A 55 18.75 15.36 10.88
CA GLU A 55 18.24 15.65 12.23
C GLU A 55 16.98 14.83 12.52
N ALA A 56 16.92 14.26 13.72
CA ALA A 56 15.73 13.63 14.25
C ALA A 56 14.84 14.70 14.92
N ARG A 57 13.54 14.69 14.62
CA ARG A 57 12.56 15.55 15.31
C ARG A 57 11.81 14.71 16.33
N VAL A 58 11.83 15.17 17.58
CA VAL A 58 11.10 14.56 18.70
C VAL A 58 10.13 15.61 19.25
N ALA A 59 8.85 15.26 19.32
CA ALA A 59 7.88 16.08 20.02
C ALA A 59 8.01 15.81 21.53
N PHE A 60 8.11 16.87 22.31
CA PHE A 60 8.09 16.82 23.78
C PHE A 60 7.23 17.98 24.29
N ASP A 61 6.65 17.81 25.48
CA ASP A 61 5.92 18.88 26.15
C ASP A 61 6.93 19.86 26.77
N ASP A 62 6.93 21.10 26.31
CA ASP A 62 7.82 22.16 26.78
C ASP A 62 7.20 22.99 27.93
N GLY A 63 5.98 22.67 28.35
CA GLY A 63 5.21 23.36 29.38
C GLY A 63 4.43 24.59 28.89
N TRP A 64 4.54 24.98 27.62
CA TRP A 64 3.82 26.11 27.02
C TRP A 64 2.60 25.66 26.21
N GLN A 65 2.70 24.50 25.55
CA GLN A 65 1.60 23.84 24.84
C GLN A 65 1.65 22.34 25.09
N SER A 66 0.55 21.77 25.57
CA SER A 66 0.47 20.33 25.77
C SER A 66 0.43 19.61 24.43
N LEU A 67 1.13 18.47 24.33
CA LEU A 67 1.04 17.60 23.15
C LEU A 67 -0.37 17.09 22.85
N ASP A 68 -1.25 17.11 23.86
CA ASP A 68 -2.67 16.73 23.76
C ASP A 68 -3.52 17.78 23.05
N GLU A 69 -3.06 19.04 23.00
CA GLU A 69 -3.76 20.15 22.33
C GLU A 69 -3.44 20.23 20.82
N LEU A 70 -2.46 19.45 20.34
CA LEU A 70 -2.07 19.46 18.94
C LEU A 70 -3.18 18.93 18.03
N PRO A 71 -3.41 19.54 16.85
CA PRO A 71 -4.50 19.15 15.98
C PRO A 71 -4.33 17.72 15.42
N PRO A 72 -5.44 17.06 15.04
CA PRO A 72 -5.40 15.79 14.33
C PRO A 72 -4.68 15.89 12.98
N PHE A 73 -4.03 14.80 12.57
CA PHE A 73 -3.36 14.71 11.28
C PHE A 73 -4.37 14.82 10.14
N LYS A 74 -4.26 15.89 9.35
CA LYS A 74 -5.04 16.10 8.12
C LYS A 74 -4.25 15.60 6.91
N THR A 75 -4.98 15.11 5.91
CA THR A 75 -4.34 14.74 4.63
C THR A 75 -4.09 16.01 3.81
N SER A 76 -2.84 16.22 3.41
CA SER A 76 -2.41 17.24 2.44
C SER A 76 -1.93 16.57 1.16
N VAL A 77 -2.06 17.29 0.04
CA VAL A 77 -1.77 16.77 -1.29
C VAL A 77 -0.94 17.79 -2.04
N ALA A 78 0.26 17.41 -2.45
CA ALA A 78 1.11 18.19 -3.33
C ALA A 78 1.07 17.63 -4.76
N ILE A 79 1.43 18.46 -5.74
CA ILE A 79 1.56 18.02 -7.13
C ILE A 79 2.93 17.36 -7.33
N ASP A 80 2.94 16.16 -7.89
CA ASP A 80 4.15 15.50 -8.37
C ASP A 80 4.43 15.95 -9.81
N THR A 81 5.55 16.65 -10.01
CA THR A 81 5.98 17.23 -11.30
C THR A 81 6.83 16.28 -12.15
N SER A 82 6.83 14.98 -11.83
CA SER A 82 7.54 13.95 -12.60
C SER A 82 7.17 14.00 -14.07
N ARG A 83 8.18 13.96 -14.96
CA ARG A 83 8.01 14.00 -16.42
C ARG A 83 7.84 12.63 -17.08
N LYS A 84 7.81 11.56 -16.28
CA LYS A 84 7.57 10.18 -16.68
C LYS A 84 6.62 9.52 -15.68
N VAL A 85 5.77 8.63 -16.18
CA VAL A 85 4.80 7.87 -15.41
C VAL A 85 5.13 6.39 -15.36
N ILE A 86 5.77 5.83 -16.40
CA ILE A 86 6.17 4.42 -16.42
C ILE A 86 7.48 4.23 -15.63
N THR A 87 7.42 3.42 -14.58
CA THR A 87 8.59 3.01 -13.80
C THR A 87 8.95 1.56 -14.14
N ARG A 88 10.24 1.23 -14.23
CA ARG A 88 10.74 -0.10 -14.56
C ARG A 88 11.40 -0.80 -13.37
N ASN A 89 11.42 -2.13 -13.42
CA ASN A 89 12.12 -2.99 -12.46
C ASN A 89 12.62 -4.27 -13.16
N ASP A 90 13.57 -4.93 -12.53
CA ASP A 90 14.24 -6.16 -12.98
C ASP A 90 13.99 -7.34 -12.02
N SER A 91 12.97 -7.24 -11.17
CA SER A 91 12.78 -8.21 -10.10
C SER A 91 12.26 -9.55 -10.62
N PRO A 92 12.92 -10.67 -10.28
CA PRO A 92 12.50 -12.00 -10.74
C PRO A 92 11.26 -12.53 -10.02
N ASP A 93 10.83 -11.88 -8.92
CA ASP A 93 9.71 -12.33 -8.09
C ASP A 93 8.33 -11.92 -8.64
N ILE A 94 8.29 -10.99 -9.58
CA ILE A 94 7.05 -10.39 -10.08
C ILE A 94 6.94 -10.56 -11.59
N GLY A 95 5.73 -10.84 -12.07
CA GLY A 95 5.46 -11.11 -13.49
C GLY A 95 5.36 -9.86 -14.38
N PHE A 96 5.97 -8.74 -13.98
CA PHE A 96 5.93 -7.49 -14.73
C PHE A 96 7.23 -6.67 -14.57
N ASP A 97 7.67 -6.04 -15.65
CA ASP A 97 8.87 -5.19 -15.69
C ASP A 97 8.54 -3.70 -15.54
N ARG A 98 7.26 -3.32 -15.63
CA ARG A 98 6.83 -1.93 -15.66
C ARG A 98 5.56 -1.68 -14.86
N SER A 99 5.49 -0.52 -14.23
CA SER A 99 4.34 -0.11 -13.42
C SER A 99 4.06 1.37 -13.49
N ILE A 100 2.84 1.75 -13.12
CA ILE A 100 2.41 3.14 -12.95
C ILE A 100 1.93 3.34 -11.52
N ASN A 101 2.41 4.41 -10.90
CA ASN A 101 1.94 4.88 -9.60
C ASN A 101 1.36 6.29 -9.80
N PRO A 102 0.02 6.44 -9.84
CA PRO A 102 -0.64 7.75 -10.02
C PRO A 102 -0.44 8.69 -8.82
N TYR A 103 -0.06 8.12 -7.68
CA TYR A 103 0.16 8.82 -6.42
C TYR A 103 1.49 8.40 -5.78
N ARG A 104 2.00 9.22 -4.84
CA ARG A 104 2.97 8.80 -3.83
C ARG A 104 2.33 8.94 -2.45
N GLY A 105 2.56 7.94 -1.60
CA GLY A 105 1.83 7.79 -0.34
C GLY A 105 0.50 7.09 -0.58
N CYS A 106 -0.13 6.62 0.50
CA CYS A 106 -1.40 5.94 0.40
C CYS A 106 -2.30 6.19 1.60
N GLU A 107 -3.51 6.65 1.32
CA GLU A 107 -4.49 6.98 2.35
C GLU A 107 -5.02 5.77 3.09
N HIS A 108 -4.98 4.58 2.51
CA HIS A 108 -5.40 3.37 3.21
C HIS A 108 -4.69 3.18 4.54
N GLY A 109 -3.47 3.73 4.69
CA GLY A 109 -2.75 3.72 5.96
C GLY A 109 -2.40 2.32 6.44
N CYS A 110 -2.22 1.35 5.53
CA CYS A 110 -1.89 -0.03 5.90
C CYS A 110 -0.55 -0.04 6.65
N VAL A 111 -0.54 -0.42 7.92
CA VAL A 111 0.66 -0.27 8.76
C VAL A 111 1.85 -1.12 8.27
N TYR A 112 1.56 -2.30 7.71
CA TYR A 112 2.54 -3.23 7.16
C TYR A 112 3.01 -2.88 5.73
N CYS A 113 2.59 -1.74 5.17
CA CYS A 113 2.81 -1.45 3.76
C CYS A 113 4.31 -1.31 3.44
N PHE A 114 4.83 -2.22 2.60
CA PHE A 114 6.23 -2.23 2.20
C PHE A 114 6.68 -0.98 1.42
N ALA A 115 5.74 -0.14 0.97
CA ALA A 115 5.99 1.10 0.24
C ALA A 115 6.26 2.31 1.16
N ARG A 116 5.94 2.22 2.46
CA ARG A 116 6.21 3.29 3.44
C ARG A 116 7.64 3.85 3.38
N PRO A 117 8.70 3.01 3.23
CA PRO A 117 10.08 3.48 3.14
C PRO A 117 10.35 4.42 1.95
N THR A 118 9.45 4.53 0.97
CA THR A 118 9.63 5.44 -0.17
C THR A 118 9.45 6.91 0.21
N HIS A 119 8.73 7.20 1.29
CA HIS A 119 8.58 8.58 1.79
C HIS A 119 9.86 9.15 2.37
N ALA A 120 10.77 8.31 2.86
CA ALA A 120 12.07 8.77 3.33
C ALA A 120 12.88 9.46 2.22
N TYR A 121 12.74 9.04 0.95
CA TYR A 121 13.40 9.72 -0.19
C TYR A 121 12.84 11.12 -0.48
N LEU A 122 11.71 11.49 0.13
CA LEU A 122 11.08 12.79 0.00
C LEU A 122 11.36 13.70 1.21
N GLY A 123 12.24 13.26 2.12
CA GLY A 123 12.47 13.88 3.42
C GLY A 123 11.26 13.85 4.34
N LEU A 124 10.40 12.84 4.17
CA LEU A 124 9.18 12.65 4.94
C LEU A 124 9.25 11.37 5.76
N SER A 125 8.49 11.33 6.86
CA SER A 125 8.40 10.12 7.69
C SER A 125 7.69 8.97 6.93
N PRO A 126 8.24 7.75 6.97
CA PRO A 126 7.52 6.52 6.58
C PRO A 126 6.30 6.19 7.46
N GLY A 127 6.18 6.85 8.62
CA GLY A 127 5.08 6.73 9.57
C GLY A 127 3.81 7.45 9.11
N LEU A 128 3.33 8.42 9.88
CA LEU A 128 2.10 9.15 9.58
C LEU A 128 2.20 10.03 8.32
N ASP A 129 3.37 10.57 7.98
CA ASP A 129 3.53 11.36 6.76
C ASP A 129 3.24 10.54 5.48
N PHE A 130 3.52 9.24 5.45
CA PHE A 130 3.17 8.36 4.31
C PHE A 130 1.68 8.36 3.95
N GLU A 131 0.82 8.48 4.95
CA GLU A 131 -0.62 8.37 4.82
C GLU A 131 -1.36 9.71 4.98
N SER A 132 -0.64 10.77 5.35
CA SER A 132 -1.16 12.13 5.49
C SER A 132 -0.59 13.11 4.46
N LYS A 133 0.66 12.96 3.99
CA LYS A 133 1.28 13.82 2.97
C LYS A 133 1.40 13.06 1.66
N LEU A 134 0.47 13.31 0.75
CA LEU A 134 0.39 12.61 -0.53
C LEU A 134 0.92 13.49 -1.66
N PHE A 135 1.31 12.84 -2.75
CA PHE A 135 1.63 13.50 -4.00
C PHE A 135 0.76 12.93 -5.11
N VAL A 136 0.18 13.79 -5.93
CA VAL A 136 -0.70 13.42 -7.04
C VAL A 136 -0.06 13.75 -8.38
N LYS A 137 -0.19 12.86 -9.37
CA LYS A 137 0.28 13.08 -10.75
C LYS A 137 -0.91 13.37 -11.68
N PRO A 138 -1.43 14.61 -11.74
CA PRO A 138 -2.57 14.94 -12.59
C PRO A 138 -2.28 14.66 -14.08
N GLU A 139 -1.04 14.89 -14.51
CA GLU A 139 -0.57 14.65 -15.88
C GLU A 139 -0.27 13.18 -16.20
N ALA A 140 -0.56 12.24 -15.30
CA ALA A 140 -0.27 10.82 -15.55
C ALA A 140 -0.89 10.28 -16.87
N PRO A 141 -2.14 10.62 -17.26
CA PRO A 141 -2.70 10.18 -18.55
C PRO A 141 -1.97 10.76 -19.76
N SER A 142 -1.69 12.08 -19.75
CA SER A 142 -1.03 12.77 -20.87
C SER A 142 0.43 12.30 -21.03
N LEU A 143 1.14 12.10 -19.92
CA LEU A 143 2.48 11.52 -19.91
C LEU A 143 2.48 10.07 -20.39
N LEU A 144 1.49 9.27 -19.99
CA LEU A 144 1.35 7.89 -20.45
C LEU A 144 1.20 7.82 -21.97
N GLU A 145 0.29 8.61 -22.54
CA GLU A 145 0.08 8.66 -23.98
C GLU A 145 1.36 9.02 -24.73
N LYS A 146 2.10 10.03 -24.24
CA LYS A 146 3.40 10.43 -24.79
C LYS A 146 4.44 9.30 -24.73
N GLU A 147 4.51 8.56 -23.63
CA GLU A 147 5.44 7.45 -23.48
C GLU A 147 5.09 6.25 -24.38
N LEU A 148 3.80 5.93 -24.52
CA LEU A 148 3.32 4.89 -25.44
C LEU A 148 3.56 5.27 -26.91
N ALA A 149 3.53 6.56 -27.24
CA ALA A 149 3.80 7.08 -28.58
C ALA A 149 5.30 7.12 -28.95
N ALA A 150 6.21 6.75 -28.04
CA ALA A 150 7.64 6.80 -28.31
C ALA A 150 8.06 5.77 -29.39
N PRO A 151 8.94 6.14 -30.34
CA PRO A 151 9.59 5.20 -31.25
C PRO A 151 10.30 4.10 -30.44
N GLY A 152 10.10 2.85 -30.86
CA GLY A 152 10.68 1.69 -30.17
C GLY A 152 9.96 1.28 -28.87
N TYR A 153 8.81 1.89 -28.51
CA TYR A 153 8.01 1.38 -27.39
C TYR A 153 7.48 -0.01 -27.72
N GLU A 154 7.84 -0.99 -26.89
CA GLU A 154 7.33 -2.36 -26.95
C GLU A 154 6.25 -2.59 -25.87
N PRO A 155 5.02 -3.00 -26.24
CA PRO A 155 3.95 -3.23 -25.28
C PRO A 155 4.24 -4.45 -24.40
N ARG A 156 4.10 -4.29 -23.09
CA ARG A 156 4.01 -5.37 -22.09
C ARG A 156 3.12 -4.93 -20.95
N MET A 157 2.47 -5.87 -20.26
CA MET A 157 1.54 -5.56 -19.17
C MET A 157 2.10 -4.52 -18.20
N ILE A 158 1.37 -3.40 -18.06
CA ILE A 158 1.64 -2.41 -17.01
C ILE A 158 0.94 -2.87 -15.74
N ALA A 159 1.68 -2.95 -14.63
CA ALA A 159 1.09 -3.15 -13.32
C ALA A 159 0.72 -1.82 -12.66
N ILE A 160 -0.45 -1.74 -12.05
CA ILE A 160 -0.89 -0.60 -11.23
C ILE A 160 -1.27 -1.14 -9.86
N GLY A 161 -0.96 -0.40 -8.79
CA GLY A 161 -1.13 -0.91 -7.42
C GLY A 161 0.14 -1.50 -6.81
N THR A 162 1.31 -1.09 -7.31
CA THR A 162 2.59 -1.68 -6.91
C THR A 162 3.23 -0.96 -5.72
N ASN A 163 3.16 0.37 -5.63
CA ASN A 163 3.73 1.15 -4.53
C ASN A 163 2.68 2.00 -3.78
N THR A 164 1.54 2.27 -4.41
CA THR A 164 0.39 2.95 -3.81
C THR A 164 -0.88 2.27 -4.28
N ASP A 165 -1.98 2.43 -3.54
CA ASP A 165 -3.28 1.99 -4.03
C ASP A 165 -3.84 3.00 -5.05
N PRO A 166 -4.12 2.59 -6.29
CA PRO A 166 -4.63 3.48 -7.33
C PRO A 166 -6.02 4.02 -7.04
N TYR A 167 -6.80 3.33 -6.21
CA TYR A 167 -8.21 3.61 -5.90
C TYR A 167 -8.40 4.03 -4.44
N GLN A 168 -7.37 4.60 -3.83
CA GLN A 168 -7.43 5.24 -2.51
C GLN A 168 -8.44 6.40 -2.47
N PRO A 169 -8.95 6.82 -1.29
CA PRO A 169 -10.02 7.83 -1.17
C PRO A 169 -9.93 9.06 -2.08
N ILE A 170 -8.76 9.71 -2.21
CA ILE A 170 -8.55 10.87 -3.08
C ILE A 170 -8.87 10.61 -4.57
N GLU A 171 -8.79 9.36 -5.03
CA GLU A 171 -9.12 8.98 -6.42
C GLU A 171 -10.60 9.22 -6.74
N ARG A 172 -11.50 9.31 -5.74
CA ARG A 172 -12.91 9.66 -5.95
C ARG A 172 -13.06 11.01 -6.66
N GLU A 173 -12.23 11.97 -6.29
CA GLU A 173 -12.24 13.34 -6.81
C GLU A 173 -11.32 13.48 -8.02
N ARG A 174 -10.10 12.91 -7.95
CA ARG A 174 -9.06 13.14 -8.96
C ARG A 174 -9.28 12.40 -10.27
N LYS A 175 -9.90 11.21 -10.24
CA LYS A 175 -10.22 10.40 -11.43
C LYS A 175 -9.03 10.13 -12.36
N ILE A 176 -7.81 10.11 -11.82
CA ILE A 176 -6.58 9.93 -12.62
C ILE A 176 -6.52 8.50 -13.17
N MET A 177 -6.99 7.52 -12.39
CA MET A 177 -7.06 6.15 -12.86
C MET A 177 -7.98 6.01 -14.06
N ARG A 178 -9.10 6.73 -14.08
CA ARG A 178 -10.02 6.71 -15.23
C ARG A 178 -9.31 7.19 -16.49
N GLY A 179 -8.61 8.33 -16.42
CA GLY A 179 -7.83 8.84 -17.56
C GLY A 179 -6.71 7.89 -18.01
N ILE A 180 -6.02 7.24 -17.06
CA ILE A 180 -5.01 6.20 -17.39
C ILE A 180 -5.66 5.03 -18.13
N LEU A 181 -6.82 4.54 -17.67
CA LEU A 181 -7.54 3.44 -18.29
C LEU A 181 -8.04 3.80 -19.69
N GLU A 182 -8.54 5.01 -19.90
CA GLU A 182 -8.98 5.50 -21.22
C GLU A 182 -7.82 5.55 -22.23
N VAL A 183 -6.63 5.98 -21.80
CA VAL A 183 -5.42 5.95 -22.63
C VAL A 183 -5.02 4.51 -22.97
N LEU A 184 -5.02 3.61 -21.99
CA LEU A 184 -4.65 2.21 -22.19
C LEU A 184 -5.67 1.46 -23.07
N GLU A 185 -6.97 1.72 -22.90
CA GLU A 185 -8.03 1.15 -23.73
C GLU A 185 -7.88 1.59 -25.19
N ARG A 186 -7.68 2.89 -25.44
CA ARG A 186 -7.47 3.46 -26.77
C ARG A 186 -6.22 2.90 -27.44
N ALA A 187 -5.13 2.78 -26.70
CA ALA A 187 -3.88 2.19 -27.19
C ALA A 187 -3.93 0.66 -27.30
N GLY A 188 -4.99 0.00 -26.83
CA GLY A 188 -5.07 -1.47 -26.79
C GLY A 188 -3.97 -2.12 -25.95
N HIS A 189 -3.56 -1.45 -24.87
CA HIS A 189 -2.40 -1.83 -24.07
C HIS A 189 -2.81 -2.61 -22.81
N PRO A 190 -2.17 -3.74 -22.48
CA PRO A 190 -2.56 -4.56 -21.34
C PRO A 190 -2.23 -3.93 -19.98
N VAL A 191 -3.10 -4.15 -18.99
CA VAL A 191 -2.97 -3.63 -17.62
C VAL A 191 -3.42 -4.62 -16.56
N GLY A 192 -2.60 -4.82 -15.53
CA GLY A 192 -2.97 -5.54 -14.32
C GLY A 192 -3.13 -4.56 -13.15
N ILE A 193 -4.23 -4.63 -12.42
CA ILE A 193 -4.51 -3.71 -11.31
C ILE A 193 -4.53 -4.49 -9.99
N VAL A 194 -3.89 -3.96 -8.95
CA VAL A 194 -4.02 -4.45 -7.57
C VAL A 194 -4.60 -3.32 -6.71
N THR A 195 -5.65 -3.61 -5.93
CA THR A 195 -6.24 -2.62 -5.03
C THR A 195 -6.85 -3.27 -3.77
N LYS A 196 -7.12 -2.47 -2.75
CA LYS A 196 -7.93 -2.77 -1.56
C LYS A 196 -9.26 -2.01 -1.55
N SER A 197 -9.59 -1.32 -2.63
CA SER A 197 -10.73 -0.41 -2.70
C SER A 197 -11.82 -0.93 -3.63
N ALA A 198 -13.07 -0.89 -3.17
CA ALA A 198 -14.24 -1.13 -4.01
C ALA A 198 -14.48 -0.01 -5.04
N LEU A 199 -13.73 1.11 -4.96
CA LEU A 199 -13.84 2.22 -5.91
C LEU A 199 -13.45 1.82 -7.34
N VAL A 200 -12.71 0.73 -7.53
CA VAL A 200 -12.42 0.16 -8.86
C VAL A 200 -13.69 -0.11 -9.68
N LEU A 201 -14.83 -0.39 -9.01
CA LEU A 201 -16.12 -0.59 -9.66
C LEU A 201 -16.63 0.65 -10.40
N ARG A 202 -16.15 1.85 -10.07
CA ARG A 202 -16.49 3.08 -10.81
C ARG A 202 -16.08 2.99 -12.28
N ASP A 203 -14.96 2.32 -12.56
CA ASP A 203 -14.40 2.20 -13.91
C ASP A 203 -14.69 0.81 -14.51
N ILE A 204 -15.69 0.09 -13.98
CA ILE A 204 -16.09 -1.24 -14.47
C ILE A 204 -16.49 -1.19 -15.95
N ASP A 205 -17.02 -0.07 -16.43
CA ASP A 205 -17.42 0.13 -17.81
C ASP A 205 -16.23 0.04 -18.79
N ILE A 206 -15.09 0.63 -18.42
CA ILE A 206 -13.84 0.58 -19.21
C ILE A 206 -13.20 -0.80 -19.06
N LEU A 207 -13.10 -1.29 -17.82
CA LEU A 207 -12.47 -2.57 -17.51
C LEU A 207 -13.19 -3.73 -18.23
N GLN A 208 -14.51 -3.71 -18.33
CA GLN A 208 -15.29 -4.72 -19.03
C GLN A 208 -14.98 -4.72 -20.54
N ARG A 209 -14.88 -3.55 -21.18
CA ARG A 209 -14.50 -3.44 -22.60
C ARG A 209 -13.07 -3.92 -22.85
N MET A 210 -12.13 -3.59 -21.95
CA MET A 210 -10.77 -4.11 -22.00
C MET A 210 -10.70 -5.63 -21.77
N ALA A 211 -11.52 -6.16 -20.86
CA ALA A 211 -11.55 -7.59 -20.54
C ALA A 211 -12.04 -8.43 -21.74
N LYS A 212 -13.04 -7.95 -22.51
CA LYS A 212 -13.48 -8.59 -23.77
C LYS A 212 -12.35 -8.75 -24.78
N ARG A 213 -11.32 -7.91 -24.72
CA ARG A 213 -10.11 -7.94 -25.56
C ARG A 213 -8.92 -8.63 -24.88
N ASN A 214 -9.12 -9.27 -23.72
CA ASN A 214 -8.06 -9.88 -22.91
C ASN A 214 -6.92 -8.89 -22.55
N LEU A 215 -7.26 -7.61 -22.29
CA LEU A 215 -6.32 -6.54 -21.98
C LEU A 215 -6.26 -6.18 -20.49
N THR A 216 -7.17 -6.67 -19.65
CA THR A 216 -7.15 -6.33 -18.23
C THR A 216 -7.43 -7.49 -17.30
N LYS A 217 -6.87 -7.41 -16.10
CA LYS A 217 -7.23 -8.22 -14.94
C LYS A 217 -7.10 -7.41 -13.66
N VAL A 218 -7.93 -7.74 -12.67
CA VAL A 218 -8.01 -6.99 -11.41
C VAL A 218 -7.81 -7.93 -10.23
N ALA A 219 -6.85 -7.62 -9.38
CA ALA A 219 -6.63 -8.27 -8.11
C ALA A 219 -7.12 -7.40 -6.96
N ILE A 220 -7.94 -7.97 -6.07
CA ILE A 220 -8.34 -7.30 -4.83
C ILE A 220 -7.68 -8.00 -3.64
N SER A 221 -7.00 -7.22 -2.80
CA SER A 221 -6.37 -7.75 -1.58
C SER A 221 -7.38 -7.89 -0.44
N VAL A 222 -7.59 -9.13 -0.01
CA VAL A 222 -8.42 -9.48 1.15
C VAL A 222 -7.48 -10.05 2.21
N THR A 223 -7.15 -9.22 3.19
CA THR A 223 -6.14 -9.54 4.22
C THR A 223 -6.73 -10.32 5.39
N SER A 224 -7.96 -10.00 5.77
CA SER A 224 -8.69 -10.60 6.90
C SER A 224 -10.18 -10.41 6.66
N LEU A 225 -11.00 -11.34 7.15
CA LEU A 225 -12.45 -11.23 7.21
C LEU A 225 -12.91 -10.66 8.57
N ASP A 226 -12.04 -10.62 9.58
CA ASP A 226 -12.31 -9.98 10.87
C ASP A 226 -12.36 -8.43 10.71
N PRO A 227 -13.52 -7.79 10.95
CA PRO A 227 -13.64 -6.34 10.86
C PRO A 227 -12.73 -5.59 11.84
N LYS A 228 -12.43 -6.15 13.02
CA LYS A 228 -11.57 -5.49 14.02
C LYS A 228 -10.11 -5.47 13.54
N LEU A 229 -9.60 -6.61 13.09
CA LEU A 229 -8.27 -6.69 12.50
C LEU A 229 -8.15 -5.81 11.26
N ALA A 230 -9.11 -5.89 10.33
CA ALA A 230 -9.09 -5.07 9.12
C ALA A 230 -9.09 -3.56 9.44
N ARG A 231 -9.94 -3.10 10.38
CA ARG A 231 -10.04 -1.67 10.72
C ARG A 231 -8.81 -1.14 11.45
N THR A 232 -8.15 -1.95 12.27
CA THR A 232 -6.93 -1.53 12.98
C THR A 232 -5.73 -1.51 12.06
N MET A 233 -5.64 -2.47 11.14
CA MET A 233 -4.47 -2.66 10.28
C MET A 233 -4.56 -1.85 8.97
N GLU A 234 -5.76 -1.56 8.49
CA GLU A 234 -6.07 -0.94 7.18
C GLU A 234 -7.20 0.10 7.30
N PRO A 235 -7.03 1.15 8.12
CA PRO A 235 -8.11 1.96 8.68
C PRO A 235 -8.99 2.70 7.67
N ARG A 236 -8.49 2.98 6.46
CA ARG A 236 -9.23 3.67 5.40
C ARG A 236 -9.39 2.86 4.12
N ALA A 237 -9.00 1.59 4.12
CA ALA A 237 -9.30 0.67 3.02
C ALA A 237 -10.79 0.26 3.05
N ALA A 238 -11.29 -0.30 1.95
CA ALA A 238 -12.66 -0.84 1.94
C ALA A 238 -12.80 -1.97 2.97
N THR A 239 -13.97 -2.14 3.59
CA THR A 239 -14.20 -3.23 4.54
C THR A 239 -14.14 -4.60 3.84
N PRO A 240 -13.82 -5.70 4.54
CA PRO A 240 -13.73 -7.02 3.91
C PRO A 240 -14.98 -7.43 3.10
N PRO A 241 -16.22 -7.23 3.61
CA PRO A 241 -17.42 -7.51 2.80
C PRO A 241 -17.51 -6.69 1.52
N LYS A 242 -17.10 -5.42 1.54
CA LYS A 242 -17.08 -4.57 0.33
C LYS A 242 -16.04 -5.03 -0.69
N ARG A 243 -14.93 -5.64 -0.25
CA ARG A 243 -13.91 -6.20 -1.16
C ARG A 243 -14.39 -7.48 -1.82
N LEU A 244 -15.06 -8.36 -1.06
CA LEU A 244 -15.68 -9.56 -1.60
C LEU A 244 -16.80 -9.22 -2.60
N GLU A 245 -17.63 -8.22 -2.26
CA GLU A 245 -18.66 -7.72 -3.17
C GLU A 245 -18.06 -7.12 -4.46
N ALA A 246 -16.96 -6.38 -4.35
CA ALA A 246 -16.26 -5.87 -5.53
C ALA A 246 -15.66 -6.99 -6.39
N LEU A 247 -15.10 -8.04 -5.77
CA LEU A 247 -14.66 -9.23 -6.50
C LEU A 247 -15.83 -9.88 -7.27
N LYS A 248 -16.99 -10.01 -6.61
CA LYS A 248 -18.21 -10.54 -7.23
C LYS A 248 -18.64 -9.73 -8.44
N GLN A 249 -18.81 -8.42 -8.30
CA GLN A 249 -19.28 -7.58 -9.39
C GLN A 249 -18.30 -7.53 -10.57
N LEU A 250 -16.99 -7.52 -10.31
CA LEU A 250 -15.97 -7.60 -11.36
C LEU A 250 -16.03 -8.95 -12.10
N SER A 251 -16.15 -10.05 -11.36
CA SER A 251 -16.26 -11.39 -11.93
C SER A 251 -17.54 -11.55 -12.77
N ASP A 252 -18.69 -11.09 -12.25
CA ASP A 252 -19.98 -11.12 -12.94
C ASP A 252 -19.95 -10.28 -14.24
N ALA A 253 -19.17 -9.20 -14.27
CA ALA A 253 -18.93 -8.39 -15.47
C ALA A 253 -18.00 -9.06 -16.50
N GLY A 254 -17.45 -10.23 -16.20
CA GLY A 254 -16.51 -10.96 -17.06
C GLY A 254 -15.08 -10.45 -17.01
N ILE A 255 -14.71 -9.65 -16.00
CA ILE A 255 -13.34 -9.18 -15.80
C ILE A 255 -12.55 -10.28 -15.07
N PRO A 256 -11.39 -10.73 -15.58
CA PRO A 256 -10.56 -11.69 -14.86
C PRO A 256 -10.15 -11.15 -13.50
N THR A 257 -10.64 -11.79 -12.42
CA THR A 257 -10.36 -11.38 -11.04
C THR A 257 -9.41 -12.32 -10.34
N THR A 258 -8.55 -11.74 -9.49
CA THR A 258 -7.66 -12.46 -8.56
C THR A 258 -7.94 -12.03 -7.13
N VAL A 259 -8.03 -12.97 -6.19
CA VAL A 259 -7.98 -12.64 -4.76
C VAL A 259 -6.52 -12.67 -4.28
N MET A 260 -6.09 -11.62 -3.60
CA MET A 260 -4.76 -11.55 -3.01
C MET A 260 -4.87 -11.66 -1.49
N VAL A 261 -4.52 -12.80 -0.91
CA VAL A 261 -4.41 -13.00 0.53
C VAL A 261 -3.07 -12.42 0.99
N ALA A 262 -3.00 -11.08 1.12
CA ALA A 262 -1.74 -10.40 1.40
C ALA A 262 -1.88 -9.15 2.29
N PRO A 263 -1.08 -9.06 3.36
CA PRO A 263 -0.11 -10.06 3.82
C PRO A 263 -0.78 -11.21 4.60
N VAL A 264 -0.19 -12.41 4.50
CA VAL A 264 -0.38 -13.46 5.52
C VAL A 264 0.60 -13.19 6.66
N ILE A 265 0.06 -13.10 7.87
CA ILE A 265 0.73 -12.83 9.14
C ILE A 265 0.47 -14.03 10.07
N PRO A 266 1.52 -14.79 10.42
CA PRO A 266 1.37 -15.97 11.26
C PRO A 266 0.82 -15.60 12.64
N ALA A 267 -0.05 -16.44 13.20
CA ALA A 267 -0.74 -16.26 14.49
C ALA A 267 -1.66 -15.02 14.57
N LEU A 268 -1.90 -14.34 13.44
CA LEU A 268 -2.79 -13.19 13.37
C LEU A 268 -3.94 -13.41 12.39
N ASN A 269 -3.65 -13.67 11.11
CA ASN A 269 -4.67 -13.91 10.07
C ASN A 269 -4.42 -15.15 9.21
N ASP A 270 -3.35 -15.92 9.45
CA ASP A 270 -3.06 -17.12 8.66
C ASP A 270 -4.16 -18.20 8.78
N SER A 271 -4.88 -18.23 9.91
CA SER A 271 -6.07 -19.08 10.09
C SER A 271 -7.27 -18.71 9.20
N GLU A 272 -7.21 -17.57 8.50
CA GLU A 272 -8.28 -17.08 7.63
C GLU A 272 -8.07 -17.44 6.16
N ILE A 273 -6.92 -18.00 5.78
CA ILE A 273 -6.56 -18.29 4.37
C ILE A 273 -7.67 -19.04 3.65
N GLU A 274 -8.11 -20.18 4.19
CA GLU A 274 -9.11 -21.04 3.57
C GLU A 274 -10.47 -20.36 3.49
N ARG A 275 -10.86 -19.60 4.52
CA ARG A 275 -12.14 -18.87 4.55
C ARG A 275 -12.17 -17.73 3.55
N ILE A 276 -11.06 -17.01 3.39
CA ILE A 276 -10.92 -15.96 2.37
C ILE A 276 -11.01 -16.56 0.97
N LEU A 277 -10.33 -17.68 0.73
CA LEU A 277 -10.36 -18.36 -0.57
C LEU A 277 -11.75 -18.90 -0.90
N ASP A 278 -12.44 -19.50 0.08
CA ASP A 278 -13.80 -20.01 -0.07
C ASP A 278 -14.77 -18.88 -0.44
N ALA A 279 -14.74 -17.77 0.31
CA ALA A 279 -15.57 -16.60 0.02
C ALA A 279 -15.25 -15.98 -1.35
N ALA A 280 -13.98 -15.92 -1.75
CA ALA A 280 -13.58 -15.43 -3.06
C ALA A 280 -14.03 -16.36 -4.20
N ALA A 281 -13.90 -17.67 -4.04
CA ALA A 281 -14.39 -18.64 -5.01
C ALA A 281 -15.91 -18.54 -5.19
N HIS A 282 -16.66 -18.36 -4.10
CA HIS A 282 -18.10 -18.11 -4.14
C HIS A 282 -18.44 -16.79 -4.85
N ALA A 283 -17.59 -15.77 -4.74
CA ALA A 283 -17.69 -14.53 -5.50
C ALA A 283 -17.31 -14.68 -7.00
N GLY A 284 -17.03 -15.89 -7.49
CA GLY A 284 -16.74 -16.16 -8.90
C GLY A 284 -15.26 -16.02 -9.29
N VAL A 285 -14.40 -15.66 -8.34
CA VAL A 285 -12.95 -15.50 -8.56
C VAL A 285 -12.32 -16.81 -9.04
N LYS A 286 -11.40 -16.72 -10.01
CA LYS A 286 -10.72 -17.89 -10.60
C LYS A 286 -9.24 -17.98 -10.26
N GLU A 287 -8.63 -16.88 -9.85
CA GLU A 287 -7.21 -16.83 -9.50
C GLU A 287 -7.02 -16.38 -8.06
N ALA A 288 -6.00 -16.93 -7.41
CA ALA A 288 -5.63 -16.53 -6.07
C ALA A 288 -4.11 -16.47 -5.93
N ALA A 289 -3.63 -15.55 -5.11
CA ALA A 289 -2.24 -15.49 -4.68
C ALA A 289 -2.16 -15.10 -3.20
N TYR A 290 -1.03 -15.41 -2.57
CA TYR A 290 -0.71 -14.93 -1.23
C TYR A 290 0.71 -14.37 -1.20
N VAL A 291 0.98 -13.50 -0.23
CA VAL A 291 2.31 -13.00 0.09
C VAL A 291 2.44 -12.97 1.60
N LEU A 292 3.51 -13.53 2.15
CA LEU A 292 3.82 -13.39 3.57
C LEU A 292 4.15 -11.93 3.91
N LEU A 293 3.91 -11.54 5.16
CA LEU A 293 4.34 -10.27 5.69
C LEU A 293 5.81 -9.97 5.37
N ARG A 294 6.05 -8.75 4.90
CA ARG A 294 7.36 -8.19 4.60
C ARG A 294 7.58 -6.99 5.51
N LEU A 295 8.74 -6.95 6.16
CA LEU A 295 9.12 -5.90 7.10
C LEU A 295 10.42 -5.19 6.67
N PRO A 296 10.50 -4.63 5.45
CA PRO A 296 11.69 -3.90 5.03
C PRO A 296 11.82 -2.59 5.81
N LEU A 297 13.04 -2.28 6.24
CA LEU A 297 13.42 -0.96 6.79
C LEU A 297 12.47 -0.53 7.92
N GLU A 298 11.93 0.69 7.86
CA GLU A 298 11.09 1.30 8.91
C GLU A 298 9.78 0.54 9.15
N VAL A 299 9.33 -0.28 8.19
CA VAL A 299 8.10 -1.07 8.31
C VAL A 299 8.18 -2.05 9.47
N ARG A 300 9.37 -2.59 9.78
CA ARG A 300 9.58 -3.47 10.93
C ARG A 300 9.12 -2.80 12.22
N ASP A 301 9.63 -1.60 12.48
CA ASP A 301 9.37 -0.89 13.73
C ASP A 301 7.93 -0.38 13.78
N LEU A 302 7.41 0.15 12.68
CA LEU A 302 6.00 0.56 12.58
C LEU A 302 5.03 -0.60 12.82
N PHE A 303 5.31 -1.79 12.28
CA PHE A 303 4.49 -2.97 12.51
C PHE A 303 4.60 -3.49 13.94
N ARG A 304 5.81 -3.49 14.53
CA ARG A 304 6.03 -3.82 15.94
C ARG A 304 5.22 -2.91 16.85
N GLU A 305 5.33 -1.59 16.67
CA GLU A 305 4.60 -0.60 17.47
C GLU A 305 3.09 -0.83 17.39
N TRP A 306 2.58 -1.06 16.17
CA TRP A 306 1.17 -1.35 15.97
C TRP A 306 0.74 -2.66 16.62
N LEU A 307 1.55 -3.71 16.53
CA LEU A 307 1.22 -5.00 17.10
C LEU A 307 1.19 -4.93 18.63
N MET A 308 2.14 -4.23 19.24
CA MET A 308 2.16 -3.98 20.69
C MET A 308 0.95 -3.15 21.14
N ALA A 309 0.57 -2.12 20.36
CA ALA A 309 -0.57 -1.26 20.70
C ALA A 309 -1.96 -1.94 20.52
N ASN A 310 -2.08 -2.96 19.66
CA ASN A 310 -3.38 -3.56 19.32
C ASN A 310 -3.53 -5.03 19.73
N TYR A 311 -2.44 -5.77 19.83
CA TYR A 311 -2.37 -7.21 20.18
C TYR A 311 -1.11 -7.50 21.03
N PRO A 312 -0.97 -6.88 22.21
CA PRO A 312 0.24 -6.97 23.04
C PRO A 312 0.58 -8.40 23.46
N ASP A 313 -0.45 -9.23 23.67
CA ASP A 313 -0.37 -10.66 23.99
C ASP A 313 0.23 -11.50 22.84
N ARG A 314 0.16 -11.01 21.59
CA ARG A 314 0.61 -11.74 20.41
C ARG A 314 1.96 -11.28 19.87
N TYR A 315 2.42 -10.08 20.25
CA TYR A 315 3.62 -9.46 19.69
C TYR A 315 4.83 -10.41 19.65
N ARG A 316 5.21 -10.96 20.80
CA ARG A 316 6.38 -11.85 20.91
C ARG A 316 6.23 -13.09 20.04
N HIS A 317 5.06 -13.72 20.08
CA HIS A 317 4.81 -14.95 19.34
C HIS A 317 4.84 -14.74 17.81
N VAL A 318 4.18 -13.69 17.32
CA VAL A 318 4.19 -13.32 15.90
C VAL A 318 5.61 -13.08 15.40
N PHE A 319 6.42 -12.31 16.15
CA PHE A 319 7.81 -12.03 15.74
C PHE A 319 8.70 -13.27 15.79
N THR A 320 8.52 -14.17 16.76
CA THR A 320 9.21 -15.47 16.76
C THR A 320 8.91 -16.25 15.49
N LEU A 321 7.62 -16.38 15.11
CA LEU A 321 7.24 -17.10 13.89
C LEU A 321 7.74 -16.40 12.61
N ILE A 322 7.77 -15.07 12.57
CA ILE A 322 8.39 -14.32 11.47
C ILE A 322 9.87 -14.68 11.36
N ARG A 323 10.62 -14.66 12.46
CA ARG A 323 12.05 -15.00 12.49
C ARG A 323 12.31 -16.43 12.05
N ASP A 324 11.48 -17.38 12.50
CA ASP A 324 11.57 -18.78 12.10
C ASP A 324 11.43 -18.94 10.58
N MET A 325 10.54 -18.16 9.96
CA MET A 325 10.36 -18.16 8.50
C MET A 325 11.43 -17.38 7.71
N ARG A 326 12.42 -16.80 8.41
CA ARG A 326 13.41 -15.85 7.87
C ARG A 326 14.83 -16.11 8.38
N GLY A 327 15.10 -17.32 8.87
CA GLY A 327 16.43 -17.70 9.37
C GLY A 327 16.92 -16.84 10.53
N GLY A 328 16.02 -16.49 11.47
CA GLY A 328 16.32 -15.72 12.68
C GLY A 328 16.18 -14.21 12.53
N ARG A 329 15.93 -13.68 11.33
CA ARG A 329 15.80 -12.23 11.06
C ARG A 329 14.35 -11.78 11.05
N ASP A 330 14.09 -10.50 11.35
CA ASP A 330 12.73 -9.93 11.21
C ASP A 330 12.32 -9.78 9.72
N TYR A 331 13.30 -9.71 8.82
CA TYR A 331 13.06 -9.64 7.38
C TYR A 331 14.24 -10.20 6.57
N ASP A 332 13.94 -10.81 5.44
CA ASP A 332 14.90 -11.25 4.44
C ASP A 332 14.51 -10.66 3.07
N ALA A 333 15.45 -9.98 2.43
CA ALA A 333 15.26 -9.33 1.14
C ALA A 333 15.60 -10.24 -0.06
N LYS A 334 16.11 -11.46 0.16
CA LYS A 334 16.51 -12.40 -0.89
C LYS A 334 15.35 -12.71 -1.83
N TRP A 335 15.61 -12.62 -3.13
CA TRP A 335 14.65 -13.01 -4.17
C TRP A 335 14.25 -14.49 -4.03
N GLY A 336 13.02 -14.80 -4.44
CA GLY A 336 12.38 -16.10 -4.26
C GLY A 336 11.84 -16.33 -2.85
N GLU A 337 12.53 -15.82 -1.82
CA GLU A 337 12.23 -16.09 -0.42
C GLU A 337 11.42 -14.95 0.24
N ARG A 338 11.70 -13.69 -0.07
CA ARG A 338 11.09 -12.53 0.62
C ARG A 338 9.56 -12.50 0.62
N MET A 339 8.89 -13.12 -0.35
CA MET A 339 7.42 -13.20 -0.42
C MET A 339 6.82 -14.48 0.16
N LYS A 340 7.61 -15.56 0.28
CA LYS A 340 7.13 -16.90 0.66
C LYS A 340 7.63 -17.41 2.01
N GLY A 341 8.78 -16.91 2.47
CA GLY A 341 9.46 -17.43 3.66
C GLY A 341 10.12 -18.79 3.40
N THR A 342 10.79 -19.30 4.43
CA THR A 342 11.42 -20.62 4.46
C THR A 342 11.03 -21.37 5.74
N GLY A 343 11.39 -22.66 5.84
CA GLY A 343 11.12 -23.46 7.03
C GLY A 343 9.69 -24.01 7.16
N PRO A 344 9.40 -24.78 8.23
CA PRO A 344 8.17 -25.57 8.36
C PRO A 344 6.89 -24.74 8.36
N MET A 345 6.89 -23.58 9.02
CA MET A 345 5.72 -22.70 9.09
C MET A 345 5.38 -22.12 7.70
N ALA A 346 6.36 -21.57 6.98
CA ALA A 346 6.16 -21.06 5.62
C ALA A 346 5.68 -22.16 4.67
N TRP A 347 6.27 -23.36 4.78
CA TRP A 347 5.84 -24.53 4.02
C TRP A 347 4.38 -24.90 4.32
N THR A 348 3.99 -24.91 5.60
CA THR A 348 2.62 -25.23 6.02
C THR A 348 1.61 -24.21 5.48
N ILE A 349 1.91 -22.92 5.57
CA ILE A 349 1.08 -21.84 5.00
C ILE A 349 0.92 -22.02 3.49
N GLY A 350 2.04 -22.27 2.78
CA GLY A 350 2.02 -22.51 1.34
C GLY A 350 1.17 -23.74 0.97
N ARG A 351 1.33 -24.84 1.71
CA ARG A 351 0.59 -26.08 1.45
C ARG A 351 -0.90 -25.95 1.73
N ARG A 352 -1.28 -25.26 2.82
CA ARG A 352 -2.68 -24.93 3.13
C ARG A 352 -3.31 -24.13 1.99
N PHE A 353 -2.62 -23.09 1.52
CA PHE A 353 -3.08 -22.28 0.39
C PHE A 353 -3.25 -23.11 -0.90
N GLU A 354 -2.28 -23.95 -1.25
CA GLU A 354 -2.31 -24.80 -2.44
C GLU A 354 -3.48 -25.79 -2.41
N ILE A 355 -3.65 -26.52 -1.30
CA ILE A 355 -4.72 -27.50 -1.12
C ILE A 355 -6.09 -26.81 -1.20
N ALA A 356 -6.24 -25.65 -0.56
CA ALA A 356 -7.48 -24.88 -0.62
C ALA A 356 -7.79 -24.41 -2.05
N CYS A 357 -6.79 -23.91 -2.79
CA CYS A 357 -6.96 -23.53 -4.19
C CYS A 357 -7.38 -24.73 -5.05
N GLU A 358 -6.74 -25.89 -4.87
CA GLU A 358 -7.07 -27.09 -5.62
C GLU A 358 -8.51 -27.55 -5.38
N ARG A 359 -8.93 -27.62 -4.11
CA ARG A 359 -10.29 -27.99 -3.69
C ARG A 359 -11.35 -27.04 -4.26
N LEU A 360 -11.05 -25.74 -4.30
CA LEU A 360 -11.98 -24.70 -4.75
C LEU A 360 -11.93 -24.45 -6.27
N GLY A 361 -11.06 -25.17 -7.01
CA GLY A 361 -10.89 -24.96 -8.44
C GLY A 361 -10.24 -23.62 -8.82
N LEU A 362 -9.58 -22.95 -7.87
CA LEU A 362 -8.80 -21.74 -8.11
C LEU A 362 -7.48 -22.09 -8.80
N ASN A 363 -6.94 -21.14 -9.57
CA ASN A 363 -5.64 -21.24 -10.24
C ASN A 363 -5.51 -22.37 -11.29
N LYS A 364 -6.60 -23.01 -11.72
CA LYS A 364 -6.59 -24.03 -12.78
C LYS A 364 -6.08 -23.49 -14.13
N ARG A 365 -6.34 -22.21 -14.41
CA ARG A 365 -5.78 -21.45 -15.54
C ARG A 365 -5.43 -20.05 -15.06
N ARG A 366 -4.30 -19.52 -15.52
CA ARG A 366 -3.90 -18.13 -15.24
C ARG A 366 -4.08 -17.27 -16.48
N SER A 367 -4.73 -16.12 -16.31
CA SER A 367 -4.98 -15.13 -17.34
C SER A 367 -3.67 -14.47 -17.77
N LYS A 368 -3.25 -14.77 -19.00
CA LYS A 368 -2.17 -14.08 -19.71
C LYS A 368 -2.79 -13.04 -20.64
N LEU A 369 -2.54 -11.77 -20.35
CA LEU A 369 -3.06 -10.67 -21.16
C LEU A 369 -2.34 -10.59 -22.49
N THR A 370 -3.07 -10.24 -23.55
CA THR A 370 -2.51 -10.09 -24.90
C THR A 370 -1.88 -8.71 -25.12
N ILE A 371 -0.96 -8.63 -26.07
CA ILE A 371 -0.39 -7.38 -26.61
C ILE A 371 -0.82 -7.12 -28.06
N ASP A 372 -1.59 -8.04 -28.67
CA ASP A 372 -1.90 -8.05 -30.11
C ASP A 372 -2.74 -6.85 -30.55
N HIS A 373 -3.42 -6.22 -29.60
CA HIS A 373 -4.26 -5.06 -29.85
C HIS A 373 -3.52 -3.72 -29.77
N PHE A 374 -2.23 -3.73 -29.47
CA PHE A 374 -1.49 -2.49 -29.23
C PHE A 374 -1.40 -1.65 -30.50
N ALA A 375 -1.94 -0.44 -30.43
CA ALA A 375 -1.82 0.59 -31.46
C ALA A 375 -1.13 1.80 -30.85
N ARG A 376 0.02 2.18 -31.43
CA ARG A 376 0.79 3.34 -30.98
C ARG A 376 -0.09 4.60 -31.10
N PRO A 377 -0.26 5.40 -30.03
CA PRO A 377 -0.96 6.67 -30.13
C PRO A 377 -0.26 7.60 -31.14
N LYS A 378 -1.05 8.35 -31.91
CA LYS A 378 -0.51 9.38 -32.83
C LYS A 378 0.15 10.49 -32.01
N ARG A 379 1.28 11.01 -32.47
CA ARG A 379 1.87 12.19 -31.84
C ARG A 379 1.02 13.42 -32.21
N ASN A 380 0.79 14.31 -31.26
CA ASN A 380 0.24 15.64 -31.58
C ASN A 380 1.19 16.30 -32.60
N GLY A 381 0.72 16.44 -33.84
CA GLY A 381 1.51 16.93 -34.98
C GLY A 381 1.68 15.94 -36.14
N ASP A 382 1.29 14.66 -35.99
CA ASP A 382 1.24 13.73 -37.12
C ASP A 382 0.08 14.13 -38.05
N GLN A 383 0.44 14.72 -39.20
CA GLN A 383 -0.46 15.10 -40.27
C GLN A 383 -1.40 13.93 -40.63
N LEU A 384 -2.70 14.22 -40.81
CA LEU A 384 -3.67 13.24 -41.31
C LEU A 384 -3.11 12.64 -42.62
N SER A 385 -2.94 11.32 -42.67
CA SER A 385 -2.58 10.65 -43.92
C SER A 385 -3.74 10.81 -44.89
N LEU A 386 -3.58 11.70 -45.87
CA LEU A 386 -4.46 11.83 -47.02
C LEU A 386 -4.16 10.69 -47.99
N PHE A 387 -4.63 9.48 -47.69
CA PHE A 387 -4.73 8.38 -48.66
C PHE A 387 -5.94 7.53 -48.35
#